data_AF-A0A920H0Y0-F1
#
_entry.id   AF-A0A920H0Y0-F1
#
_cell.length_a   1.000
_cell.length_b   1.000
_cell.length_c   1.000
_cell.angle_alpha   90.00
_cell.angle_beta   90.00
_cell.angle_gamma   90.00
#
_symmetry.space_group_name_H-M   'P 1'
#
loop_
_entity.id
_entity.type
_entity.pdbx_description
1 polymer ?
#
loop_
_entity_poly.entity_id
_entity_poly.type
_entity_poly.pdbx_seq_one_letter_code
_entity_poly.pdbx_strand_id
1 'polypeptide(L)'
;MVEEHSPEFIDAGERQKIDFFEGDVHLGHYDFRFDFDNKKHFSISQDGIGRVRVHSEKNISKIWILLEDEDFRPVELRKYAETDRFIFWGVQVEFRSQIAKFSFAATTEDNLNLYLGTSGIANFISPSEKWVYDSSSFMRHTIPDWVYGGVMYQIFPERFSNGDSNINPKNTVDWNSTPTRLGFHGGDLIGVLNNLDHIESLGVNILYLNPIFLSSSTHKYDAWDHFKVDPTLGGDDALKDLINECHNRDMKVVLDCSLNHVHPRHFAFQDIIKNGENSEYKKWFTVFDYPVRFIHRPHLYANTYKVGWDGNQEEYKSILKKPLKKQKFQLK
;
A
#
# COMPACT_ATOMS: atom_id res chain seq x y z
N MET A 1 -35.07 56.81 35.21
CA MET A 1 -36.05 55.85 35.76
C MET A 1 -35.29 54.55 35.91
N VAL A 2 -35.20 54.04 37.13
CA VAL A 2 -34.62 52.73 37.41
C VAL A 2 -35.79 51.75 37.33
N GLU A 3 -35.75 50.85 36.38
CA GLU A 3 -36.63 49.67 36.38
C GLU A 3 -35.76 48.46 36.72
N GLU A 4 -35.93 47.98 37.94
CA GLU A 4 -35.43 46.67 38.36
C GLU A 4 -36.33 45.59 37.74
N HIS A 5 -35.73 44.65 37.03
CA HIS A 5 -36.37 43.40 36.68
C HIS A 5 -35.52 42.24 37.20
N SER A 6 -35.95 41.69 38.33
CA SER A 6 -35.47 40.42 38.85
C SER A 6 -35.97 39.27 37.97
N PRO A 7 -35.10 38.36 37.49
CA PRO A 7 -35.56 37.18 36.75
C PRO A 7 -36.20 36.17 37.71
N GLU A 8 -37.45 35.80 37.44
CA GLU A 8 -38.08 34.61 38.02
C GLU A 8 -37.54 33.36 37.34
N PHE A 9 -37.00 32.44 38.15
CA PHE A 9 -36.56 31.12 37.69
C PHE A 9 -37.74 30.15 37.70
N ILE A 10 -38.19 29.76 36.52
CA ILE A 10 -39.12 28.64 36.36
C ILE A 10 -38.29 27.41 35.97
N ASP A 11 -38.25 26.49 36.94
CA ASP A 11 -37.92 25.07 36.85
C ASP A 11 -36.45 24.60 36.88
N ALA A 12 -36.21 23.60 37.71
CA ALA A 12 -34.90 23.07 38.11
C ALA A 12 -34.41 21.91 37.22
N GLY A 13 -34.72 21.95 35.92
CA GLY A 13 -34.49 20.82 34.99
C GLY A 13 -33.66 21.09 33.73
N GLU A 14 -33.49 22.34 33.28
CA GLU A 14 -32.76 22.66 32.03
C GLU A 14 -31.47 23.46 32.30
N ARG A 15 -30.40 22.80 32.74
CA ARG A 15 -29.03 23.33 32.66
C ARG A 15 -28.29 22.83 31.42
N GLN A 16 -28.91 22.95 30.24
CA GLN A 16 -28.21 22.79 28.95
C GLN A 16 -28.89 23.63 27.85
N LYS A 17 -28.81 24.95 27.97
CA LYS A 17 -28.89 25.82 26.79
C LYS A 17 -27.60 26.62 26.74
N ILE A 18 -26.68 26.11 25.93
CA ILE A 18 -25.48 26.83 25.52
C ILE A 18 -25.97 27.81 24.46
N ASP A 19 -25.96 29.10 24.80
CA ASP A 19 -26.16 30.16 23.82
C ASP A 19 -24.97 30.13 22.85
N PHE A 20 -25.25 29.77 21.59
CA PHE A 20 -24.29 29.94 20.50
C PHE A 20 -24.14 31.44 20.24
N PHE A 21 -22.96 31.98 20.50
CA PHE A 21 -22.62 33.34 20.06
C PHE A 21 -22.61 33.38 18.53
N GLU A 22 -23.30 34.37 17.95
CA GLU A 22 -23.20 34.72 16.54
C GLU A 22 -21.77 35.15 16.21
N GLY A 23 -21.06 34.24 15.56
CA GLY A 23 -19.73 34.41 15.02
C GLY A 23 -19.36 33.10 14.34
N ASP A 24 -19.79 32.94 13.09
CA ASP A 24 -19.55 31.75 12.28
C ASP A 24 -18.04 31.48 12.12
N VAL A 25 -17.47 30.74 13.06
CA VAL A 25 -16.20 30.03 12.85
C VAL A 25 -16.58 28.75 12.11
N HIS A 26 -16.70 28.81 10.78
CA HIS A 26 -16.82 27.61 9.95
C HIS A 26 -15.47 26.86 9.90
N LEU A 27 -14.99 26.40 11.05
CA LEU A 27 -13.95 25.37 11.15
C LEU A 27 -14.64 24.05 11.45
N GLY A 28 -14.83 23.23 10.43
CA GLY A 28 -15.42 21.90 10.56
C GLY A 28 -14.37 20.82 10.85
N HIS A 29 -14.83 19.59 11.08
CA HIS A 29 -13.98 18.39 11.18
C HIS A 29 -13.01 18.19 10.00
N TYR A 30 -13.25 18.83 8.86
CA TYR A 30 -12.43 18.70 7.66
C TYR A 30 -11.16 19.57 7.66
N ASP A 31 -11.11 20.56 8.56
CA ASP A 31 -10.10 21.62 8.60
C ASP A 31 -8.96 21.32 9.56
N PHE A 32 -9.12 20.29 10.40
CA PHE A 32 -8.05 19.67 11.19
C PHE A 32 -8.10 18.15 11.03
N ARG A 33 -6.96 17.53 10.73
CA ARG A 33 -6.88 16.08 10.51
C ARG A 33 -5.85 15.44 11.43
N PHE A 34 -6.36 14.59 12.29
CA PHE A 34 -5.61 13.68 13.13
C PHE A 34 -6.42 12.40 13.30
N ASP A 35 -5.73 11.26 13.18
CA ASP A 35 -6.31 9.93 13.37
C ASP A 35 -5.28 9.10 14.14
N PHE A 36 -5.59 8.77 15.39
CA PHE A 36 -4.69 8.08 16.29
C PHE A 36 -4.31 6.67 15.78
N ASP A 37 -5.24 6.00 15.10
CA ASP A 37 -5.04 4.65 14.59
C ASP A 37 -4.32 4.64 13.23
N ASN A 38 -4.09 5.82 12.64
CA ASN A 38 -3.39 5.97 11.38
C ASN A 38 -1.92 6.32 11.60
N LYS A 39 -1.02 5.42 11.17
CA LYS A 39 0.44 5.61 11.25
C LYS A 39 0.96 6.91 10.66
N LYS A 40 0.22 7.50 9.71
CA LYS A 40 0.54 8.82 9.14
C LYS A 40 0.46 9.93 10.18
N HIS A 41 -0.44 9.83 11.15
CA HIS A 41 -0.70 10.85 12.17
C HIS A 41 -0.03 10.52 13.50
N PHE A 42 0.01 9.24 13.88
CA PHE A 42 0.61 8.81 15.14
C PHE A 42 1.45 7.55 14.95
N SER A 43 2.69 7.57 15.42
CA SER A 43 3.55 6.37 15.41
C SER A 43 4.61 6.45 16.50
N ILE A 44 4.94 5.34 17.14
CA ILE A 44 6.07 5.23 18.07
C ILE A 44 7.25 4.56 17.36
N SER A 45 8.44 5.18 17.37
CA SER A 45 9.66 4.57 16.84
C SER A 45 10.19 3.47 17.77
N GLN A 46 11.14 2.66 17.28
CA GLN A 46 11.71 1.56 18.06
C GLN A 46 12.32 2.03 19.40
N ASP A 47 12.96 3.20 19.40
CA ASP A 47 13.53 3.88 20.57
C ASP A 47 12.48 4.44 21.54
N GLY A 48 11.18 4.28 21.26
CA GLY A 48 10.08 4.70 22.13
C GLY A 48 9.62 6.14 21.91
N ILE A 49 10.21 6.88 20.97
CA ILE A 49 9.81 8.27 20.69
C ILE A 49 8.51 8.30 19.88
N GLY A 50 7.51 9.02 20.37
CA GLY A 50 6.26 9.27 19.66
C GLY A 50 6.41 10.34 18.60
N ARG A 51 5.95 10.06 17.39
CA ARG A 51 5.83 11.04 16.31
C ARG A 51 4.36 11.36 16.10
N VAL A 52 4.02 12.61 16.35
CA VAL A 52 2.66 13.14 16.21
C VAL A 52 2.63 14.11 15.06
N ARG A 53 1.68 13.92 14.14
CA ARG A 53 1.50 14.71 12.92
C ARG A 53 0.04 15.11 12.77
N VAL A 54 -0.20 16.41 12.64
CA VAL A 54 -1.52 17.01 12.46
C VAL A 54 -1.51 17.79 11.16
N HIS A 55 -2.62 17.79 10.43
CA HIS A 55 -2.79 18.67 9.28
C HIS A 55 -3.87 19.69 9.62
N SER A 56 -3.73 20.93 9.17
CA SER A 56 -4.76 21.95 9.33
C SER A 56 -4.95 22.80 8.08
N GLU A 57 -6.05 23.53 7.97
CA GLU A 57 -6.21 24.65 7.04
C GLU A 57 -5.20 25.79 7.36
N LYS A 58 -5.07 26.73 6.42
CA LYS A 58 -4.03 27.77 6.47
C LYS A 58 -4.22 28.84 7.54
N ASN A 59 -5.44 29.05 8.01
CA ASN A 59 -5.73 30.07 9.03
C ASN A 59 -5.26 29.69 10.44
N ILE A 60 -4.64 28.51 10.62
CA ILE A 60 -4.09 28.06 11.90
C ILE A 60 -2.65 28.52 12.03
N SER A 61 -2.38 29.32 13.06
CA SER A 61 -1.08 29.93 13.29
C SER A 61 -0.18 29.04 14.16
N LYS A 62 -0.76 28.33 15.14
CA LYS A 62 -0.02 27.45 16.08
C LYS A 62 -0.85 26.25 16.51
N ILE A 63 -0.17 25.15 16.83
CA ILE A 63 -0.77 23.93 17.39
C ILE A 63 0.13 23.40 18.52
N TRP A 64 -0.48 22.94 19.60
CA TRP A 64 0.17 22.22 20.70
C TRP A 64 -0.47 20.86 20.89
N ILE A 65 0.33 19.85 21.22
CA ILE A 65 -0.16 18.65 21.89
C ILE A 65 -0.15 18.90 23.40
N LEU A 66 -1.27 18.60 24.04
CA LEU A 66 -1.44 18.71 25.49
C LEU A 66 -1.29 17.31 26.09
N LEU A 67 -0.14 17.03 26.70
CA LEU A 67 0.15 15.74 27.33
C LEU A 67 -0.27 15.80 28.80
N GLU A 68 -1.19 14.91 29.22
CA GLU A 68 -1.66 14.83 30.61
C GLU A 68 -0.85 13.83 31.42
N ASP A 69 0.47 14.03 31.45
CA ASP A 69 1.33 13.40 32.45
C ASP A 69 1.41 14.26 33.72
N GLU A 70 2.25 13.87 34.67
CA GLU A 70 2.36 14.51 36.00
C GLU A 70 2.63 16.02 35.92
N ASP A 71 3.34 16.48 34.89
CA ASP A 71 3.71 17.88 34.69
C ASP A 71 2.72 18.68 33.83
N PHE A 72 1.71 18.01 33.24
CA PHE A 72 0.81 18.56 32.22
C PHE A 72 1.56 19.39 31.16
N ARG A 73 2.18 18.72 30.18
CA ARG A 73 3.10 19.36 29.24
C ARG A 73 2.40 19.78 27.93
N PRO A 74 2.29 21.09 27.64
CA PRO A 74 2.02 21.56 26.29
C PRO A 74 3.31 21.51 25.47
N VAL A 75 3.29 20.83 24.32
CA VAL A 75 4.42 20.80 23.37
C VAL A 75 3.96 21.37 22.04
N GLU A 76 4.59 22.45 21.59
CA GLU A 76 4.27 23.10 20.32
C GLU A 76 4.70 22.22 19.14
N LEU A 77 3.81 22.03 18.18
CA LEU A 77 4.11 21.36 16.91
C LEU A 77 4.77 22.34 15.96
N ARG A 78 5.74 21.84 15.20
CA ARG A 78 6.43 22.64 14.17
C ARG A 78 5.80 22.38 12.81
N LYS A 79 5.55 23.45 12.07
CA LYS A 79 5.26 23.37 10.63
C LYS A 79 6.47 22.79 9.90
N TYR A 80 6.28 21.72 9.14
CA TYR A 80 7.34 21.08 8.34
C TYR A 80 7.03 21.04 6.83
N ALA A 81 5.77 21.24 6.44
CA ALA A 81 5.37 21.35 5.04
C ALA A 81 4.06 22.15 4.90
N GLU A 82 3.78 22.60 3.69
CA GLU A 82 2.53 23.26 3.31
C GLU A 82 2.18 22.92 1.86
N THR A 83 0.88 22.86 1.56
CA THR A 83 0.32 22.84 0.21
C THR A 83 -0.60 24.04 0.01
N ASP A 84 -1.21 24.17 -1.16
CA ASP A 84 -2.21 25.22 -1.42
C ASP A 84 -3.41 25.19 -0.48
N ARG A 85 -3.63 24.09 0.24
CA ARG A 85 -4.75 23.91 1.16
C ARG A 85 -4.34 23.64 2.61
N PHE A 86 -3.30 22.84 2.85
CA PHE A 86 -2.99 22.37 4.20
C PHE A 86 -1.62 22.79 4.68
N ILE A 87 -1.54 23.08 5.98
CA ILE A 87 -0.29 23.12 6.73
C ILE A 87 -0.09 21.76 7.42
N PHE A 88 1.14 21.26 7.38
CA PHE A 88 1.53 20.01 7.99
C PHE A 88 2.41 20.27 9.21
N TRP A 89 1.95 19.79 10.35
CA TRP A 89 2.53 20.04 11.68
C TRP A 89 3.07 18.74 12.25
N GLY A 90 4.22 18.79 12.91
CA GLY A 90 4.88 17.62 13.46
C GLY A 90 5.62 17.90 14.76
N VAL A 91 5.64 16.92 15.64
CA VAL A 91 6.42 16.95 16.88
C VAL A 91 6.89 15.54 17.26
N GLN A 92 8.02 15.48 17.94
CA GLN A 92 8.48 14.27 18.61
C GLN A 92 8.21 14.42 20.11
N VAL A 93 7.56 13.43 20.71
CA VAL A 93 7.15 13.43 22.12
C VAL A 93 7.64 12.17 22.79
N GLU A 94 8.17 12.34 23.99
CA GLU A 94 8.43 11.23 24.91
C GLU A 94 7.21 11.07 25.83
N PHE A 95 6.59 9.89 25.78
CA PHE A 95 5.52 9.51 26.72
C PHE A 95 6.17 8.94 27.98
N ARG A 96 6.03 9.65 29.10
CA ARG A 96 6.71 9.33 30.37
C ARG A 96 5.98 8.29 31.22
N SER A 97 4.73 7.99 30.86
CA SER A 97 3.86 7.06 31.57
C SER A 97 3.45 5.91 30.65
N GLN A 98 3.24 4.73 31.22
CA GLN A 98 2.75 3.56 30.47
C GLN A 98 1.43 3.88 29.75
N ILE A 99 0.53 4.57 30.47
CA ILE A 99 -0.73 5.10 29.96
C ILE A 99 -0.62 6.63 29.98
N ALA A 100 -0.86 7.27 28.85
CA ALA A 100 -0.84 8.72 28.71
C ALA A 100 -2.12 9.19 27.99
N LYS A 101 -2.68 10.30 28.45
CA LYS A 101 -3.79 10.97 27.77
C LYS A 101 -3.28 12.21 27.06
N PHE A 102 -3.86 12.52 25.91
CA PHE A 102 -3.55 13.76 25.23
C PHE A 102 -4.70 14.30 24.39
N SER A 103 -4.63 15.59 24.12
CA SER A 103 -5.48 16.33 23.18
C SER A 103 -4.62 17.36 22.45
N PHE A 104 -5.23 18.20 21.61
CA PHE A 104 -4.54 19.33 21.00
C PHE A 104 -5.20 20.66 21.37
N ALA A 105 -4.39 21.71 21.37
CA ALA A 105 -4.86 23.09 21.31
C ALA A 105 -4.31 23.74 20.06
N ALA A 106 -5.01 24.73 19.52
CA ALA A 106 -4.57 25.50 18.37
C ALA A 106 -5.02 26.96 18.50
N THR A 107 -4.29 27.84 17.83
CA THR A 107 -4.65 29.25 17.71
C THR A 107 -4.76 29.62 16.22
N THR A 108 -5.79 30.38 15.85
CA THR A 108 -5.93 30.91 14.49
C THR A 108 -5.10 32.18 14.28
N GLU A 109 -5.00 32.68 13.04
CA GLU A 109 -4.39 34.00 12.77
C GLU A 109 -5.16 35.15 13.44
N ASP A 110 -6.47 35.00 13.60
CA ASP A 110 -7.36 35.95 14.28
C ASP A 110 -7.36 35.81 15.81
N ASN A 111 -6.41 35.06 16.38
CA ASN A 111 -6.26 34.80 17.83
C ASN A 111 -7.44 34.06 18.49
N LEU A 112 -8.19 33.26 17.73
CA LEU A 112 -9.17 32.33 18.30
C LEU A 112 -8.45 31.08 18.83
N ASN A 113 -8.75 30.70 20.07
CA ASN A 113 -8.21 29.50 20.69
C ASN A 113 -9.20 28.34 20.56
N LEU A 114 -8.70 27.19 20.12
CA LEU A 114 -9.47 26.00 19.82
C LEU A 114 -8.83 24.80 20.51
N TYR A 115 -9.65 23.82 20.87
CA TYR A 115 -9.22 22.52 21.35
C TYR A 115 -9.71 21.45 20.39
N LEU A 116 -8.92 20.39 20.26
CA LEU A 116 -9.25 19.23 19.44
C LEU A 116 -9.13 17.97 20.29
N GLY A 117 -10.25 17.26 20.40
CA GLY A 117 -10.39 15.99 21.07
C GLY A 117 -10.94 14.91 20.15
N THR A 118 -11.27 13.75 20.70
CA THR A 118 -11.85 12.61 19.96
C THR A 118 -13.18 12.94 19.30
N SER A 119 -13.94 13.90 19.85
CA SER A 119 -15.23 14.36 19.33
C SER A 119 -15.13 15.49 18.31
N GLY A 120 -13.93 16.01 18.04
CA GLY A 120 -13.72 17.13 17.11
C GLY A 120 -13.21 18.41 17.76
N ILE A 121 -13.51 19.53 17.10
CA ILE A 121 -13.05 20.87 17.47
C ILE A 121 -14.07 21.52 18.42
N ALA A 122 -13.60 22.09 19.51
CA ALA A 122 -14.41 22.81 20.48
C ALA A 122 -13.64 23.99 21.11
N ASN A 123 -14.33 24.86 21.83
CA ASN A 123 -13.74 25.97 22.59
C ASN A 123 -13.22 25.55 23.98
N PHE A 124 -13.48 24.32 24.40
CA PHE A 124 -12.90 23.67 25.59
C PHE A 124 -12.63 22.19 25.29
N ILE A 125 -11.92 21.48 26.18
CA ILE A 125 -11.69 20.03 26.06
C ILE A 125 -12.32 19.27 27.23
N SER A 126 -13.23 18.35 26.96
CA SER A 126 -13.79 17.47 27.99
C SER A 126 -12.76 16.40 28.41
N PRO A 127 -12.70 16.01 29.71
CA PRO A 127 -11.88 14.90 30.16
C PRO A 127 -12.13 13.56 29.44
N SER A 128 -13.34 13.36 28.91
CA SER A 128 -13.74 12.15 28.18
C SER A 128 -13.35 12.16 26.71
N GLU A 129 -12.89 13.29 26.17
CA GLU A 129 -12.67 13.48 24.72
C GLU A 129 -11.19 13.48 24.35
N LYS A 130 -10.39 12.69 25.08
CA LYS A 130 -8.94 12.64 24.94
C LYS A 130 -8.51 11.31 24.34
N TRP A 131 -7.46 11.33 23.54
CA TRP A 131 -6.81 10.09 23.11
C TRP A 131 -6.05 9.48 24.27
N VAL A 132 -6.01 8.14 24.29
CA VAL A 132 -5.30 7.37 25.30
C VAL A 132 -4.24 6.54 24.58
N TYR A 133 -2.99 6.82 24.88
CA TYR A 133 -1.85 6.00 24.48
C TYR A 133 -1.52 5.03 25.61
N ASP A 134 -1.47 3.73 25.30
CA ASP A 134 -0.98 2.70 26.21
C ASP A 134 0.17 1.93 25.54
N SER A 135 1.37 2.11 26.06
CA SER A 135 2.59 1.50 25.53
C SER A 135 2.59 -0.04 25.56
N SER A 136 1.75 -0.67 26.39
CA SER A 136 1.68 -2.13 26.51
C SER A 136 0.78 -2.79 25.45
N SER A 137 -0.21 -2.07 24.94
CA SER A 137 -1.13 -2.55 23.89
C SER A 137 -0.84 -1.93 22.51
N PHE A 138 -0.07 -0.84 22.45
CA PHE A 138 0.24 -0.18 21.19
C PHE A 138 1.20 -1.01 20.33
N MET A 139 0.71 -1.48 19.18
CA MET A 139 1.53 -2.20 18.20
C MET A 139 2.52 -1.24 17.52
N ARG A 140 3.81 -1.38 17.84
CA ARG A 140 4.88 -0.63 17.18
C ARG A 140 5.11 -1.19 15.79
N HIS A 141 5.17 -0.30 14.80
CA HIS A 141 5.58 -0.70 13.46
C HIS A 141 7.09 -0.92 13.44
N THR A 142 7.50 -2.15 13.17
CA THR A 142 8.90 -2.50 12.95
C THR A 142 9.13 -2.68 11.45
N ILE A 143 10.24 -2.12 10.97
CA ILE A 143 10.76 -2.35 9.62
C ILE A 143 12.06 -3.13 9.83
N PRO A 144 12.34 -4.18 9.04
CA PRO A 144 13.61 -4.88 9.15
C PRO A 144 14.79 -3.95 8.90
N ASP A 145 15.80 -4.00 9.76
CA ASP A 145 16.90 -3.01 9.74
C ASP A 145 17.67 -2.98 8.42
N TRP A 146 17.82 -4.13 7.75
CA TRP A 146 18.52 -4.26 6.47
C TRP A 146 17.85 -3.50 5.31
N VAL A 147 16.59 -3.07 5.47
CA VAL A 147 15.90 -2.23 4.47
C VAL A 147 16.43 -0.80 4.49
N TYR A 148 16.90 -0.30 5.63
CA TYR A 148 17.46 1.04 5.73
C TYR A 148 18.81 1.09 4.98
N GLY A 149 18.92 2.02 4.04
CA GLY A 149 20.08 2.07 3.13
C GLY A 149 20.08 0.98 2.05
N GLY A 150 18.97 0.27 1.88
CA GLY A 150 18.80 -0.72 0.82
C GLY A 150 18.87 -0.10 -0.58
N VAL A 151 19.72 -0.67 -1.44
CA VAL A 151 19.80 -0.39 -2.87
C VAL A 151 19.29 -1.63 -3.60
N MET A 152 18.11 -1.48 -4.21
CA MET A 152 17.40 -2.59 -4.85
C MET A 152 17.66 -2.62 -6.36
N TYR A 153 17.93 -3.82 -6.89
CA TYR A 153 18.04 -4.09 -8.32
C TYR A 153 16.90 -5.00 -8.78
N GLN A 154 16.02 -4.47 -9.62
CA GLN A 154 14.90 -5.22 -10.18
C GLN A 154 15.36 -6.04 -11.39
N ILE A 155 15.05 -7.33 -11.38
CA ILE A 155 15.34 -8.26 -12.46
C ILE A 155 14.04 -8.81 -13.02
N PHE A 156 13.91 -8.70 -14.34
CA PHE A 156 13.00 -9.49 -15.14
C PHE A 156 13.76 -10.70 -15.72
N PRO A 157 13.67 -11.91 -15.10
CA PRO A 157 14.63 -12.99 -15.34
C PRO A 157 14.73 -13.40 -16.81
N GLU A 158 13.59 -13.47 -17.48
CA GLU A 158 13.44 -13.86 -18.89
C GLU A 158 14.25 -12.97 -19.87
N ARG A 159 14.72 -11.79 -19.44
CA ARG A 159 15.45 -10.82 -20.28
C ARG A 159 16.78 -10.37 -19.69
N PHE A 160 17.18 -10.88 -18.54
CA PHE A 160 18.36 -10.39 -17.86
C PHE A 160 19.65 -11.01 -18.42
N SER A 161 19.72 -12.34 -18.39
CA SER A 161 20.80 -13.11 -19.01
C SER A 161 20.33 -14.55 -19.24
N ASN A 162 20.66 -15.14 -20.38
CA ASN A 162 20.50 -16.56 -20.66
C ASN A 162 21.74 -17.30 -20.14
N GLY A 163 21.58 -18.05 -19.05
CA GLY A 163 22.66 -18.78 -18.36
C GLY A 163 22.71 -20.25 -18.75
N ASP A 164 21.58 -20.85 -19.10
CA ASP A 164 21.51 -22.23 -19.59
C ASP A 164 20.55 -22.36 -20.78
N SER A 165 21.13 -22.38 -21.99
CA SER A 165 20.36 -22.54 -23.22
C SER A 165 19.60 -23.87 -23.35
N ASN A 166 19.89 -24.90 -22.53
CA ASN A 166 19.21 -26.20 -22.59
C ASN A 166 17.79 -26.15 -22.02
N ILE A 167 17.50 -25.20 -21.12
CA ILE A 167 16.17 -25.01 -20.51
C ILE A 167 15.32 -23.99 -21.26
N ASN A 168 15.83 -23.47 -22.38
CA ASN A 168 15.12 -22.49 -23.19
C ASN A 168 13.77 -23.03 -23.70
N PRO A 169 12.70 -22.21 -23.62
CA PRO A 169 11.44 -22.52 -24.29
C PRO A 169 11.64 -22.73 -25.79
N LYS A 170 10.82 -23.60 -26.40
CA LYS A 170 10.93 -23.95 -27.83
C LYS A 170 10.81 -22.77 -28.79
N ASN A 171 10.15 -21.69 -28.38
CA ASN A 171 9.93 -20.48 -29.17
C ASN A 171 10.84 -19.31 -28.73
N THR A 172 12.02 -19.64 -28.22
CA THR A 172 13.05 -18.66 -27.91
C THR A 172 13.56 -18.02 -29.20
N VAL A 173 13.57 -16.69 -29.23
CA VAL A 173 14.11 -15.86 -30.31
C VAL A 173 15.53 -15.42 -29.97
N ASP A 174 16.24 -14.87 -30.96
CA ASP A 174 17.59 -14.37 -30.76
C ASP A 174 17.65 -13.32 -29.64
N TRP A 175 18.66 -13.41 -28.77
CA TRP A 175 18.81 -12.54 -27.59
C TRP A 175 18.79 -11.04 -27.92
N ASN A 176 19.37 -10.67 -29.06
CA ASN A 176 19.48 -9.29 -29.52
C ASN A 176 18.28 -8.84 -30.38
N SER A 177 17.25 -9.69 -30.54
CA SER A 177 16.06 -9.33 -31.30
C SER A 177 15.13 -8.42 -30.50
N THR A 178 14.26 -7.68 -31.20
CA THR A 178 13.30 -6.79 -30.54
C THR A 178 12.28 -7.61 -29.74
N PRO A 179 12.11 -7.35 -28.43
CA PRO A 179 11.18 -8.12 -27.64
C PRO A 179 9.73 -7.97 -28.10
N THR A 180 9.01 -9.09 -28.09
CA THR A 180 7.58 -9.12 -28.38
C THR A 180 6.79 -9.58 -27.16
N ARG A 181 5.48 -9.37 -27.18
CA ARG A 181 4.58 -9.73 -26.06
C ARG A 181 4.63 -11.23 -25.70
N LEU A 182 4.89 -12.10 -26.67
CA LEU A 182 4.87 -13.57 -26.51
C LEU A 182 6.23 -14.23 -26.80
N GLY A 183 7.24 -13.46 -27.21
CA GLY A 183 8.56 -13.97 -27.54
C GLY A 183 9.42 -14.15 -26.30
N PHE A 184 10.07 -15.31 -26.22
CA PHE A 184 11.06 -15.63 -25.18
C PHE A 184 12.46 -15.34 -25.69
N HIS A 185 13.35 -14.82 -24.86
CA HIS A 185 14.80 -14.67 -25.13
C HIS A 185 15.62 -15.69 -24.32
N GLY A 186 14.97 -16.42 -23.39
CA GLY A 186 15.59 -17.52 -22.66
C GLY A 186 16.43 -17.06 -21.48
N GLY A 187 16.10 -15.91 -20.88
CA GLY A 187 16.74 -15.50 -19.64
C GLY A 187 16.28 -16.37 -18.47
N ASP A 188 17.18 -16.65 -17.53
CA ASP A 188 16.96 -17.61 -16.44
C ASP A 188 17.70 -17.21 -15.15
N LEU A 189 17.46 -17.93 -14.04
CA LEU A 189 18.09 -17.62 -12.76
C LEU A 189 19.58 -17.97 -12.72
N ILE A 190 20.05 -18.89 -13.58
CA ILE A 190 21.47 -19.21 -13.72
C ILE A 190 22.20 -18.01 -14.35
N GLY A 191 21.58 -17.33 -15.32
CA GLY A 191 22.08 -16.11 -15.91
C GLY A 191 22.13 -14.97 -14.89
N VAL A 192 21.15 -14.89 -13.99
CA VAL A 192 21.21 -13.96 -12.85
C VAL A 192 22.39 -14.29 -11.94
N LEU A 193 22.52 -15.55 -11.55
CA LEU A 193 23.60 -16.05 -10.70
C LEU A 193 24.98 -15.73 -11.29
N ASN A 194 25.18 -15.98 -12.59
CA ASN A 194 26.44 -15.72 -13.30
C ASN A 194 26.83 -14.24 -13.36
N ASN A 195 25.91 -13.32 -13.07
CA ASN A 195 26.13 -11.88 -13.13
C ASN A 195 26.04 -11.21 -11.74
N LEU A 196 26.03 -11.98 -10.64
CA LEU A 196 26.00 -11.40 -9.29
C LEU A 196 27.19 -10.48 -9.02
N ASP A 197 28.38 -10.80 -9.52
CA ASP A 197 29.56 -9.95 -9.35
C ASP A 197 29.36 -8.55 -9.98
N HIS A 198 28.69 -8.49 -11.14
CA HIS A 198 28.30 -7.22 -11.75
C HIS A 198 27.30 -6.47 -10.88
N ILE A 199 26.26 -7.14 -10.40
CA ILE A 199 25.22 -6.54 -9.57
C ILE A 199 25.82 -5.99 -8.26
N GLU A 200 26.68 -6.77 -7.60
CA GLU A 200 27.40 -6.37 -6.39
C GLU A 200 28.30 -5.16 -6.64
N SER A 201 29.00 -5.12 -7.78
CA SER A 201 29.87 -3.98 -8.14
C SER A 201 29.14 -2.63 -8.25
N LEU A 202 27.82 -2.65 -8.45
CA LEU A 202 26.97 -1.46 -8.46
C LEU A 202 26.60 -0.96 -7.05
N GLY A 203 26.95 -1.70 -6.00
CA GLY A 203 26.58 -1.43 -4.61
C GLY A 203 25.17 -1.92 -4.22
N VAL A 204 24.60 -2.85 -5.00
CA VAL A 204 23.28 -3.43 -4.74
C VAL A 204 23.36 -4.40 -3.57
N ASN A 205 22.42 -4.30 -2.63
CA ASN A 205 22.28 -5.22 -1.49
C ASN A 205 20.90 -5.89 -1.42
N ILE A 206 19.98 -5.58 -2.34
CA ILE A 206 18.68 -6.23 -2.44
C ILE A 206 18.38 -6.58 -3.91
N LEU A 207 18.20 -7.86 -4.20
CA LEU A 207 17.71 -8.35 -5.48
C LEU A 207 16.19 -8.47 -5.44
N TYR A 208 15.49 -7.84 -6.37
CA TYR A 208 14.05 -8.01 -6.53
C TYR A 208 13.76 -8.75 -7.84
N LEU A 209 13.20 -9.94 -7.72
CA LEU A 209 12.81 -10.76 -8.87
C LEU A 209 11.34 -10.54 -9.19
N ASN A 210 11.05 -10.18 -10.45
CA ASN A 210 9.72 -10.36 -11.03
C ASN A 210 9.26 -11.83 -10.91
N PRO A 211 7.97 -12.14 -11.11
CA PRO A 211 7.43 -13.47 -10.82
C PRO A 211 8.22 -14.60 -11.49
N ILE A 212 8.56 -15.63 -10.72
CA ILE A 212 9.36 -16.78 -11.15
C ILE A 212 8.60 -18.11 -11.09
N PHE A 213 7.38 -18.09 -10.56
CA PHE A 213 6.58 -19.29 -10.36
C PHE A 213 6.04 -19.84 -11.67
N LEU A 214 5.68 -21.13 -11.67
CA LEU A 214 5.30 -21.90 -12.84
C LEU A 214 4.17 -21.23 -13.65
N SER A 215 4.50 -20.81 -14.88
CA SER A 215 3.60 -20.14 -15.81
C SER A 215 4.05 -20.29 -17.28
N SER A 216 3.09 -20.28 -18.21
CA SER A 216 3.37 -20.32 -19.65
C SER A 216 3.74 -18.97 -20.25
N SER A 217 3.58 -17.88 -19.51
CA SER A 217 3.91 -16.55 -20.00
C SER A 217 5.37 -16.19 -19.73
N THR A 218 5.86 -15.18 -20.44
CA THR A 218 7.18 -14.57 -20.19
C THR A 218 7.22 -13.80 -18.87
N HIS A 219 6.08 -13.22 -18.46
CA HIS A 219 5.99 -12.35 -17.28
C HIS A 219 5.59 -13.07 -15.98
N LYS A 220 5.02 -14.27 -16.09
CA LYS A 220 4.65 -15.19 -15.01
C LYS A 220 3.71 -14.69 -13.90
N TYR A 221 3.17 -13.46 -14.01
CA TYR A 221 2.07 -12.97 -13.15
C TYR A 221 0.82 -13.88 -13.11
N ASP A 222 0.62 -14.68 -14.15
CA ASP A 222 -0.40 -15.72 -14.28
C ASP A 222 0.20 -17.08 -13.88
N ALA A 223 0.72 -17.20 -12.67
CA ALA A 223 1.16 -18.47 -12.14
C ALA A 223 -0.04 -19.43 -11.95
N TRP A 224 0.18 -20.72 -12.21
CA TRP A 224 -0.80 -21.77 -11.85
C TRP A 224 -0.31 -22.70 -10.74
N ASP A 225 0.96 -22.61 -10.36
CA ASP A 225 1.53 -23.30 -9.21
C ASP A 225 2.60 -22.42 -8.56
N HIS A 226 2.23 -21.77 -7.45
CA HIS A 226 3.14 -20.92 -6.67
C HIS A 226 4.13 -21.70 -5.80
N PHE A 227 4.00 -23.03 -5.71
CA PHE A 227 4.92 -23.88 -4.95
C PHE A 227 6.11 -24.36 -5.78
N LYS A 228 6.20 -23.96 -7.06
CA LYS A 228 7.26 -24.37 -7.97
C LYS A 228 7.78 -23.18 -8.75
N VAL A 229 9.10 -23.02 -8.76
CA VAL A 229 9.78 -22.15 -9.71
C VAL A 229 9.67 -22.76 -11.12
N ASP A 230 9.50 -21.91 -12.11
CA ASP A 230 9.34 -22.34 -13.50
C ASP A 230 10.60 -23.06 -14.00
N PRO A 231 10.48 -24.27 -14.59
CA PRO A 231 11.61 -24.99 -15.16
C PRO A 231 12.37 -24.21 -16.24
N THR A 232 11.70 -23.32 -16.97
CA THR A 232 12.37 -22.47 -17.97
C THR A 232 13.26 -21.39 -17.34
N LEU A 233 13.24 -21.26 -16.01
CA LEU A 233 14.11 -20.36 -15.24
C LEU A 233 15.15 -21.12 -14.41
N GLY A 234 15.19 -22.46 -14.51
CA GLY A 234 16.10 -23.32 -13.75
C GLY A 234 15.46 -24.02 -12.54
N GLY A 235 14.19 -23.77 -12.25
CA GLY A 235 13.46 -24.44 -11.17
C GLY A 235 13.96 -24.10 -9.77
N ASP A 236 13.53 -24.90 -8.79
CA ASP A 236 13.75 -24.63 -7.36
C ASP A 236 15.25 -24.68 -6.99
N ASP A 237 16.03 -25.52 -7.67
CA ASP A 237 17.47 -25.64 -7.45
C ASP A 237 18.20 -24.34 -7.84
N ALA A 238 17.90 -23.77 -9.01
CA ALA A 238 18.51 -22.50 -9.43
C ALA A 238 18.13 -21.34 -8.50
N LEU A 239 16.89 -21.30 -7.99
CA LEU A 239 16.49 -20.31 -6.99
C LEU A 239 17.26 -20.49 -5.69
N LYS A 240 17.42 -21.72 -5.21
CA LYS A 240 18.16 -22.02 -3.98
C LYS A 240 19.61 -21.58 -4.10
N ASP A 241 20.27 -21.88 -5.22
CA ASP A 241 21.65 -21.49 -5.46
C ASP A 241 21.80 -19.97 -5.53
N LEU A 242 20.89 -19.28 -6.25
CA LEU A 242 20.86 -17.83 -6.31
C LEU A 242 20.69 -17.19 -4.91
N ILE A 243 19.77 -17.72 -4.07
CA ILE A 243 19.56 -17.20 -2.72
C ILE A 243 20.80 -17.40 -1.85
N ASN A 244 21.42 -18.58 -1.89
CA ASN A 244 22.63 -18.86 -1.13
C ASN A 244 23.76 -17.91 -1.53
N GLU A 245 23.95 -17.71 -2.82
CA GLU A 245 25.01 -16.86 -3.35
C GLU A 245 24.74 -15.36 -3.10
N CYS A 246 23.48 -14.92 -3.12
CA CYS A 246 23.11 -13.59 -2.63
C CYS A 246 23.46 -13.42 -1.15
N HIS A 247 23.07 -14.39 -0.30
CA HIS A 247 23.32 -14.31 1.14
C HIS A 247 24.82 -14.34 1.49
N ASN A 248 25.64 -15.08 0.73
CA ASN A 248 27.10 -15.08 0.88
C ASN A 248 27.74 -13.70 0.60
N ARG A 249 27.02 -12.82 -0.11
CA ARG A 249 27.42 -11.43 -0.45
C ARG A 249 26.70 -10.38 0.41
N ASP A 250 26.10 -10.79 1.53
CA ASP A 250 25.24 -9.93 2.37
C ASP A 250 24.04 -9.29 1.62
N MET A 251 23.66 -9.83 0.46
CA MET A 251 22.50 -9.38 -0.31
C MET A 251 21.22 -10.10 0.14
N LYS A 252 20.06 -9.45 0.01
CA LYS A 252 18.75 -10.06 0.24
C LYS A 252 18.02 -10.32 -1.07
N VAL A 253 17.12 -11.30 -1.10
CA VAL A 253 16.27 -11.60 -2.25
C VAL A 253 14.80 -11.36 -1.90
N VAL A 254 14.11 -10.57 -2.73
CA VAL A 254 12.67 -10.31 -2.64
C VAL A 254 12.00 -10.93 -3.87
N LEU A 255 10.97 -11.74 -3.63
CA LEU A 255 10.21 -12.39 -4.69
C LEU A 255 8.88 -11.67 -4.92
N ASP A 256 8.53 -11.43 -6.19
CA ASP A 256 7.19 -11.05 -6.58
C ASP A 256 6.26 -12.28 -6.58
N CYS A 257 5.20 -12.22 -5.77
CA CYS A 257 4.18 -13.25 -5.69
C CYS A 257 2.79 -12.66 -5.98
N SER A 258 2.31 -12.89 -7.20
CA SER A 258 0.96 -12.50 -7.61
C SER A 258 -0.08 -13.38 -6.95
N LEU A 259 -0.64 -12.94 -5.81
CA LEU A 259 -1.66 -13.68 -5.06
C LEU A 259 -3.10 -13.21 -5.35
N ASN A 260 -3.26 -12.11 -6.07
CA ASN A 260 -4.58 -11.56 -6.40
C ASN A 260 -5.34 -12.43 -7.42
N HIS A 261 -4.63 -13.17 -8.27
CA HIS A 261 -5.21 -13.98 -9.33
C HIS A 261 -4.29 -15.14 -9.71
N VAL A 262 -4.85 -16.16 -10.37
CA VAL A 262 -4.13 -17.33 -10.90
C VAL A 262 -4.49 -17.56 -12.36
N HIS A 263 -3.61 -18.24 -13.09
CA HIS A 263 -3.92 -18.68 -14.44
C HIS A 263 -5.02 -19.76 -14.43
N PRO A 264 -5.84 -19.84 -15.50
CA PRO A 264 -6.83 -20.90 -15.69
C PRO A 264 -6.38 -22.33 -15.44
N ARG A 265 -5.09 -22.64 -15.62
CA ARG A 265 -4.50 -23.97 -15.38
C ARG A 265 -4.35 -24.33 -13.90
N HIS A 266 -4.55 -23.38 -13.00
CA HIS A 266 -4.48 -23.61 -11.57
C HIS A 266 -5.46 -24.72 -11.15
N PHE A 267 -5.03 -25.64 -10.29
CA PHE A 267 -5.79 -26.85 -9.94
C PHE A 267 -7.23 -26.51 -9.48
N ALA A 268 -7.37 -25.50 -8.61
CA ALA A 268 -8.66 -25.06 -8.10
C ALA A 268 -9.56 -24.47 -9.21
N PHE A 269 -8.97 -23.79 -10.20
CA PHE A 269 -9.73 -23.24 -11.32
C PHE A 269 -10.15 -24.34 -12.32
N GLN A 270 -9.26 -25.31 -12.56
CA GLN A 270 -9.57 -26.50 -13.38
C GLN A 270 -10.70 -27.32 -12.76
N ASP A 271 -10.76 -27.44 -11.43
CA ASP A 271 -11.86 -28.10 -10.74
C ASP A 271 -13.19 -27.38 -10.96
N ILE A 272 -13.22 -26.05 -10.94
CA ILE A 272 -14.41 -25.26 -11.27
C ILE A 272 -14.84 -25.44 -12.73
N ILE A 273 -13.90 -25.51 -13.67
CA ILE A 273 -14.22 -25.79 -15.08
C ILE A 273 -14.91 -27.16 -15.20
N LYS A 274 -14.44 -28.16 -14.46
CA LYS A 274 -14.92 -29.55 -14.55
C LYS A 274 -16.24 -29.76 -13.81
N ASN A 275 -16.33 -29.28 -12.57
CA ASN A 275 -17.42 -29.59 -11.64
C ASN A 275 -18.45 -28.46 -11.51
N GLY A 276 -18.15 -27.27 -12.04
CA GLY A 276 -19.03 -26.10 -11.98
C GLY A 276 -19.44 -25.76 -10.55
N GLU A 277 -20.74 -25.65 -10.33
CA GLU A 277 -21.34 -25.33 -9.01
C GLU A 277 -21.05 -26.37 -7.93
N ASN A 278 -20.65 -27.58 -8.32
CA ASN A 278 -20.31 -28.67 -7.41
C ASN A 278 -18.81 -28.68 -7.05
N SER A 279 -18.00 -27.74 -7.56
CA SER A 279 -16.60 -27.63 -7.18
C SER A 279 -16.44 -27.23 -5.72
N GLU A 280 -15.54 -27.93 -5.01
CA GLU A 280 -15.14 -27.58 -3.64
C GLU A 280 -14.44 -26.21 -3.59
N TYR A 281 -13.84 -25.78 -4.70
CA TYR A 281 -13.07 -24.55 -4.82
C TYR A 281 -13.89 -23.34 -5.28
N LYS A 282 -15.20 -23.47 -5.51
CA LYS A 282 -16.02 -22.38 -6.08
C LYS A 282 -15.95 -21.06 -5.31
N LYS A 283 -15.72 -21.12 -3.98
CA LYS A 283 -15.61 -19.93 -3.11
C LYS A 283 -14.24 -19.26 -3.13
N TRP A 284 -13.24 -19.87 -3.77
CA TRP A 284 -11.92 -19.25 -3.96
C TRP A 284 -11.94 -18.17 -5.06
N PHE A 285 -12.99 -18.12 -5.87
CA PHE A 285 -13.09 -17.23 -7.02
C PHE A 285 -14.42 -16.47 -7.03
N THR A 286 -14.41 -15.30 -7.64
CA THR A 286 -15.64 -14.58 -7.99
C THR A 286 -16.22 -15.18 -9.28
N VAL A 287 -17.14 -16.13 -9.15
CA VAL A 287 -17.84 -16.75 -10.29
C VAL A 287 -19.23 -16.12 -10.46
N PHE A 288 -19.49 -15.55 -11.64
CA PHE A 288 -20.77 -14.90 -11.94
C PHE A 288 -21.83 -15.87 -12.49
N ASP A 289 -21.43 -16.80 -13.36
CA ASP A 289 -22.32 -17.77 -14.02
C ASP A 289 -21.61 -19.11 -14.25
N TYR A 290 -22.39 -20.19 -14.30
CA TYR A 290 -21.94 -21.53 -14.70
C TYR A 290 -22.57 -21.98 -16.04
N PRO A 291 -21.85 -22.79 -16.85
CA PRO A 291 -20.44 -23.14 -16.71
C PRO A 291 -19.53 -21.93 -16.94
N VAL A 292 -18.36 -21.92 -16.31
CA VAL A 292 -17.36 -20.85 -16.50
C VAL A 292 -16.96 -20.78 -17.97
N ARG A 293 -16.89 -19.55 -18.50
CA ARG A 293 -16.55 -19.29 -19.91
C ARG A 293 -15.34 -18.37 -19.99
N PHE A 294 -14.36 -18.74 -20.81
CA PHE A 294 -13.31 -17.81 -21.19
C PHE A 294 -13.84 -16.81 -22.20
N ILE A 295 -13.63 -15.55 -21.87
CA ILE A 295 -13.92 -14.42 -22.71
C ILE A 295 -12.55 -13.87 -23.12
N HIS A 296 -12.07 -14.26 -24.29
CA HIS A 296 -10.79 -13.75 -24.79
C HIS A 296 -11.02 -12.60 -25.77
N ARG A 297 -10.09 -11.66 -25.77
CA ARG A 297 -10.00 -10.58 -26.76
C ARG A 297 -9.18 -11.08 -27.95
N PRO A 298 -9.79 -11.41 -29.11
CA PRO A 298 -9.07 -12.04 -30.22
C PRO A 298 -7.91 -11.20 -30.76
N HIS A 299 -7.99 -9.88 -30.62
CA HIS A 299 -6.96 -8.94 -31.04
C HIS A 299 -5.67 -8.99 -30.23
N LEU A 300 -5.70 -9.48 -28.98
CA LEU A 300 -4.47 -9.70 -28.22
C LEU A 300 -3.64 -10.81 -28.88
N TYR A 301 -4.28 -11.75 -29.58
CA TYR A 301 -3.64 -12.87 -30.27
C TYR A 301 -3.40 -12.62 -31.77
N ALA A 302 -3.65 -11.40 -32.25
CA ALA A 302 -3.37 -11.02 -33.63
C ALA A 302 -1.88 -10.68 -33.79
N ASN A 303 -1.30 -10.98 -34.95
CA ASN A 303 0.07 -10.59 -35.34
C ASN A 303 0.26 -9.06 -35.50
N THR A 304 -0.69 -8.26 -35.02
CA THR A 304 -0.59 -6.80 -35.00
C THR A 304 0.16 -6.40 -33.75
N TYR A 305 1.45 -6.10 -33.90
CA TYR A 305 2.37 -5.69 -32.83
C TYR A 305 1.96 -4.39 -32.08
N LYS A 306 0.88 -3.72 -32.48
CA LYS A 306 0.43 -2.42 -31.97
C LYS A 306 -0.77 -2.53 -31.04
N VAL A 307 -0.62 -3.19 -29.91
CA VAL A 307 -1.64 -3.15 -28.85
C VAL A 307 -0.93 -2.92 -27.51
N GLY A 308 -0.60 -1.66 -27.26
CA GLY A 308 0.25 -1.22 -26.15
C GLY A 308 0.75 0.21 -26.34
N TRP A 309 1.61 0.68 -25.43
CA TRP A 309 2.11 2.06 -25.22
C TRP A 309 2.64 2.83 -26.45
N ASP A 310 2.76 2.16 -27.58
CA ASP A 310 3.29 2.59 -28.88
C ASP A 310 2.21 2.69 -29.98
N GLY A 311 0.94 2.42 -29.66
CA GLY A 311 -0.20 2.42 -30.58
C GLY A 311 -1.08 3.68 -30.53
N ASN A 312 -1.70 4.02 -31.66
CA ASN A 312 -2.69 5.10 -31.77
C ASN A 312 -3.90 4.80 -30.86
N GLN A 313 -4.24 5.74 -29.97
CA GLN A 313 -5.34 5.62 -28.99
C GLN A 313 -6.69 5.30 -29.64
N GLU A 314 -6.98 5.81 -30.83
CA GLU A 314 -8.23 5.54 -31.56
C GLU A 314 -8.27 4.12 -32.13
N GLU A 315 -7.12 3.60 -32.56
CA GLU A 315 -6.97 2.21 -32.99
C GLU A 315 -7.20 1.26 -31.81
N TYR A 316 -6.62 1.57 -30.64
CA TYR A 316 -6.85 0.83 -29.39
C TYR A 316 -8.33 0.82 -28.97
N LYS A 317 -9.01 1.97 -29.04
CA LYS A 317 -10.47 2.06 -28.79
C LYS A 317 -11.27 1.21 -29.78
N SER A 318 -10.91 1.19 -31.06
CA SER A 318 -11.58 0.36 -32.07
C SER A 318 -11.41 -1.14 -31.81
N ILE A 319 -10.24 -1.51 -31.29
CA ILE A 319 -9.87 -2.88 -30.92
C ILE A 319 -10.63 -3.33 -29.66
N LEU A 320 -10.77 -2.45 -28.66
CA LEU A 320 -11.57 -2.70 -27.45
C LEU A 320 -13.06 -2.92 -27.76
N LYS A 321 -13.56 -2.31 -28.85
CA LYS A 321 -14.94 -2.48 -29.36
C LYS A 321 -15.16 -3.79 -30.11
N LYS A 322 -14.11 -4.56 -30.44
CA LYS A 322 -14.29 -5.88 -31.09
C LYS A 322 -14.99 -6.86 -30.13
N PRO A 323 -16.00 -7.60 -30.60
CA PRO A 323 -16.77 -8.50 -29.76
C PRO A 323 -15.87 -9.61 -29.19
N LEU A 324 -16.09 -9.90 -27.91
CA LEU A 324 -15.40 -10.97 -27.22
C LEU A 324 -15.90 -12.32 -27.77
N LYS A 325 -14.97 -13.22 -28.11
CA LYS A 325 -15.34 -14.58 -28.50
C LYS A 325 -15.41 -15.44 -27.24
N LYS A 326 -16.54 -16.11 -27.07
CA LYS A 326 -16.72 -17.14 -26.03
C LYS A 326 -16.25 -18.46 -26.61
N GLN A 327 -15.27 -19.09 -25.98
CA GLN A 327 -14.85 -20.45 -26.32
C GLN A 327 -15.17 -21.37 -25.14
N LYS A 328 -15.81 -22.51 -25.41
CA LYS A 328 -15.96 -23.58 -24.43
C LYS A 328 -14.64 -24.34 -24.34
N PHE A 329 -14.19 -24.65 -23.13
CA PHE A 329 -13.06 -25.56 -22.96
C PHE A 329 -13.47 -26.95 -23.48
N GLN A 330 -12.64 -27.55 -24.32
CA GLN A 330 -12.58 -29.00 -24.49
C GLN A 330 -11.29 -29.46 -23.81
N LEU A 331 -11.40 -30.40 -22.89
CA LEU A 331 -10.27 -31.00 -22.20
C LEU A 331 -9.29 -31.59 -23.25
N LYS A 332 -8.04 -31.14 -23.24
CA LYS A 332 -6.92 -31.87 -23.83
C LYS A 332 -5.85 -32.04 -22.78
#